data_AF-A0A7R7I5S2-F1
#
_entry.id   AF-A0A7R7I5S2-F1
#
_cell.length_a   1.000
_cell.length_b   1.000
_cell.length_c   1.000
_cell.angle_alpha   90.00
_cell.angle_beta   90.00
_cell.angle_gamma   90.00
#
_symmetry.space_group_name_H-M   'P 1'
#
loop_
_entity.id
_entity.type
_entity.pdbx_description
1 polymer ?
#
loop_
_entity_poly.entity_id
_entity_poly.type
_entity_poly.pdbx_seq_one_letter_code
_entity_poly.pdbx_strand_id
1 'polypeptide(L)'
;MLGVLVVFAVIFALMAFAALPFTDKATTLTILRIFLALLVFAFSSDVLGAYLGHRNAARDIESVRMRLQLARAGNFPLTDVILLMGEYNLAVESAPEGVPYTYSLSEKRLNSLWAEYVANLQQIKQKPQAA
;
A
#
# COMPACT_ATOMS: atom_id res chain seq x y z
N MET A 1 5.95 4.10 -2.30
CA MET A 1 4.97 5.15 -2.60
C MET A 1 5.18 6.40 -1.74
N LEU A 2 5.14 6.34 -0.40
CA LEU A 2 5.50 7.50 0.45
C LEU A 2 6.94 8.00 0.19
N GLY A 3 7.88 7.09 -0.09
CA GLY A 3 9.23 7.44 -0.53
C GLY A 3 9.28 8.19 -1.87
N VAL A 4 8.35 7.94 -2.80
CA VAL A 4 8.28 8.69 -4.07
C VAL A 4 7.82 10.12 -3.81
N LEU A 5 6.80 10.30 -2.97
CA LEU A 5 6.36 11.63 -2.53
C LEU A 5 7.45 12.40 -1.78
N VAL A 6 8.22 11.72 -0.92
CA VAL A 6 9.36 12.33 -0.22
C VAL A 6 10.45 12.73 -1.21
N VAL A 7 10.78 11.89 -2.20
CA VAL A 7 11.73 12.24 -3.27
C VAL A 7 11.25 13.46 -4.06
N PHE A 8 9.95 13.51 -4.42
CA PHE A 8 9.37 14.69 -5.07
C PHE A 8 9.45 15.94 -4.19
N ALA A 9 9.10 15.84 -2.91
CA ALA A 9 9.18 16.95 -1.96
C ALA A 9 10.61 17.47 -1.80
N VAL A 10 11.61 16.57 -1.76
CA VAL A 10 13.03 16.93 -1.71
C VAL A 10 13.47 17.62 -2.99
N ILE A 11 13.08 17.10 -4.16
CA ILE A 11 13.38 17.73 -5.47
C ILE A 11 12.73 19.13 -5.54
N PHE A 12 11.49 19.27 -5.06
CA PHE A 12 10.79 20.56 -4.96
C PHE A 12 11.53 21.56 -4.09
N ALA A 13 11.97 21.12 -2.89
CA ALA A 13 12.72 21.96 -1.97
C ALA A 13 14.06 22.39 -2.59
N LEU A 14 14.77 21.47 -3.26
CA LEU A 14 16.03 21.76 -3.95
C LEU A 14 15.83 22.75 -5.10
N MET A 15 14.77 22.62 -5.90
CA MET A 15 14.48 23.57 -6.99
C MET A 15 14.08 24.96 -6.46
N ALA A 16 13.28 25.02 -5.40
CA ALA A 16 12.92 26.29 -4.78
C ALA A 16 14.17 26.99 -4.22
N PHE A 17 15.07 26.24 -3.57
CA PHE A 17 16.33 26.77 -3.05
C PHE A 17 17.28 27.22 -4.17
N ALA A 18 17.37 26.42 -5.25
CA ALA A 18 18.18 26.74 -6.41
C ALA A 18 17.65 27.98 -7.16
N ALA A 19 16.36 28.31 -7.07
CA ALA A 19 15.79 29.49 -7.72
C ALA A 19 16.10 30.83 -6.99
N LEU A 20 16.35 30.79 -5.67
CA LEU A 20 16.60 32.00 -4.85
C LEU A 20 17.83 32.85 -5.27
N PRO A 21 19.00 32.28 -5.64
CA PRO A 21 20.18 33.08 -5.96
C PRO A 21 20.22 33.66 -7.38
N PHE A 22 19.24 33.38 -8.26
CA PHE A 22 19.30 33.81 -9.67
C PHE A 22 18.50 35.09 -9.93
N THR A 23 19.20 36.15 -10.34
CA THR A 23 18.63 37.45 -10.74
C THR A 23 18.28 37.51 -12.24
N ASP A 24 18.74 36.54 -13.04
CA ASP A 24 18.55 36.53 -14.49
C ASP A 24 17.23 35.85 -14.90
N LYS A 25 16.37 36.62 -15.59
CA LYS A 25 14.99 36.22 -15.95
C LYS A 25 14.95 34.95 -16.81
N ALA A 26 15.95 34.73 -17.66
CA ALA A 26 15.99 33.56 -18.54
C ALA A 26 16.17 32.25 -17.75
N THR A 27 17.03 32.27 -16.73
CA THR A 27 17.31 31.13 -15.86
C THR A 27 16.12 30.84 -14.94
N THR A 28 15.49 31.87 -14.38
CA THR A 28 14.28 31.73 -13.55
C THR A 28 13.12 31.10 -14.35
N LEU A 29 12.90 31.53 -15.60
CA LEU A 29 11.86 30.94 -16.46
C LEU A 29 12.15 29.48 -16.81
N THR A 30 13.42 29.12 -16.97
CA THR A 30 13.82 27.73 -17.24
C THR A 30 13.56 26.84 -16.03
N ILE A 31 13.94 27.29 -14.82
CA ILE A 31 13.65 26.57 -13.57
C ILE A 31 12.14 26.42 -13.37
N LEU A 32 11.36 27.47 -13.64
CA LEU A 32 9.89 27.42 -13.53
C LEU A 32 9.26 26.42 -14.51
N ARG A 33 9.80 26.28 -15.74
CA ARG A 33 9.32 25.28 -16.70
C ARG A 33 9.61 23.85 -16.25
N ILE A 34 10.80 23.60 -15.72
CA ILE A 34 11.17 22.28 -15.17
C ILE A 34 10.28 21.96 -13.97
N PHE A 35 10.04 22.95 -13.09
CA PHE A 35 9.15 22.84 -11.96
C PHE A 35 7.71 22.46 -12.38
N LEU A 36 7.15 23.16 -13.36
CA LEU A 36 5.80 22.86 -13.87
C LEU A 36 5.74 21.47 -14.52
N ALA A 37 6.77 21.05 -15.25
CA ALA A 37 6.82 19.71 -15.84
C ALA A 37 6.86 18.60 -14.78
N LEU A 38 7.65 18.79 -13.71
CA LEU A 38 7.68 17.87 -12.57
C LEU A 38 6.35 17.87 -11.81
N LEU A 39 5.69 19.02 -11.69
CA LEU A 39 4.39 19.13 -11.03
C LEU A 39 3.32 18.37 -11.83
N VAL A 40 3.27 18.52 -13.15
CA VAL A 40 2.38 17.74 -14.03
C VAL A 40 2.65 16.24 -13.91
N PHE A 41 3.92 15.83 -13.86
CA PHE A 41 4.27 14.43 -13.67
C PHE A 41 3.86 13.90 -12.28
N ALA A 42 4.04 14.69 -11.22
CA ALA A 42 3.68 14.31 -9.85
C ALA A 42 2.17 14.25 -9.63
N PHE A 43 1.42 15.13 -10.30
CA PHE A 43 -0.04 15.16 -10.30
C PHE A 43 -0.68 14.25 -11.35
N SER A 44 0.10 13.67 -12.27
CA SER A 44 -0.36 12.56 -13.10
C SER A 44 -0.96 11.51 -12.16
N SER A 45 -2.24 11.21 -12.35
CA SER A 45 -3.09 10.51 -11.37
C SER A 45 -2.57 9.15 -10.92
N ASP A 46 -1.59 8.61 -11.62
CA ASP A 46 -1.11 7.24 -11.48
C ASP A 46 -0.36 6.99 -10.17
N VAL A 47 0.43 7.96 -9.67
CA VAL A 47 1.27 7.70 -8.47
C VAL A 47 0.44 7.79 -7.18
N LEU A 48 -0.35 8.85 -7.02
CA LEU A 48 -1.23 9.02 -5.87
C LEU A 48 -2.39 8.02 -5.91
N GLY A 49 -2.97 7.80 -7.09
CA GLY A 49 -4.01 6.79 -7.31
C GLY A 49 -3.53 5.39 -6.97
N ALA A 50 -2.34 4.98 -7.43
CA ALA A 50 -1.78 3.67 -7.08
C ALA A 50 -1.47 3.53 -5.59
N TYR A 51 -1.04 4.61 -4.90
CA TYR A 51 -0.84 4.54 -3.45
C TYR A 51 -2.15 4.33 -2.69
N LEU A 52 -3.19 5.09 -3.03
CA LEU A 52 -4.51 4.94 -2.42
C LEU A 52 -5.09 3.56 -2.75
N GLY A 53 -4.94 3.08 -3.99
CA GLY A 53 -5.35 1.75 -4.42
C GLY A 53 -4.71 0.65 -3.57
N HIS A 54 -3.38 0.70 -3.39
CA HIS A 54 -2.66 -0.25 -2.53
C HIS A 54 -3.15 -0.24 -1.08
N ARG A 55 -3.44 0.94 -0.52
CA ARG A 55 -3.95 1.04 0.86
C ARG A 55 -5.38 0.51 1.00
N ASN A 56 -6.22 0.80 0.01
CA ASN A 56 -7.61 0.34 0.01
C ASN A 56 -7.66 -1.18 -0.15
N ALA A 57 -6.93 -1.74 -1.12
CA ALA A 57 -6.81 -3.20 -1.29
C ALA A 57 -6.30 -3.89 -0.01
N ALA A 58 -5.27 -3.35 0.65
CA ALA A 58 -4.79 -3.89 1.91
C ALA A 58 -5.85 -3.88 3.02
N ARG A 59 -6.63 -2.79 3.12
CA ARG A 59 -7.72 -2.65 4.09
C ARG A 59 -8.87 -3.61 3.80
N ASP A 60 -9.20 -3.81 2.53
CA ASP A 60 -10.27 -4.71 2.11
C ASP A 60 -9.89 -6.18 2.38
N ILE A 61 -8.64 -6.57 2.12
CA ILE A 61 -8.11 -7.89 2.49
C ILE A 61 -8.14 -8.11 4.01
N GLU A 62 -7.79 -7.09 4.80
CA GLU A 62 -7.87 -7.16 6.26
C GLU A 62 -9.31 -7.36 6.75
N SER A 63 -10.27 -6.64 6.15
CA SER A 63 -11.70 -6.79 6.42
C SER A 63 -12.20 -8.21 6.13
N VAL A 64 -11.85 -8.75 4.96
CA VAL A 64 -12.20 -10.13 4.58
C VAL A 64 -11.62 -11.13 5.58
N ARG A 65 -10.35 -10.97 5.97
CA ARG A 65 -9.71 -11.83 6.98
C ARG A 65 -10.44 -11.80 8.32
N MET A 66 -10.82 -10.62 8.82
CA MET A 66 -11.58 -10.48 10.07
C MET A 66 -12.94 -11.15 9.99
N ARG A 67 -13.67 -10.97 8.88
CA ARG A 67 -14.98 -11.59 8.67
C ARG A 67 -14.88 -13.11 8.52
N LEU A 68 -13.81 -13.63 7.90
CA LEU A 68 -13.55 -15.06 7.84
C LEU A 68 -13.28 -15.66 9.23
N GLN A 69 -12.61 -14.92 10.11
CA GLN A 69 -12.42 -15.33 11.51
C GLN A 69 -13.73 -15.33 12.30
N LEU A 70 -14.66 -14.42 12.01
CA LEU A 70 -16.00 -14.45 12.61
C LEU A 70 -16.84 -15.61 12.07
N ALA A 71 -16.79 -15.88 10.76
CA ALA A 71 -17.48 -17.02 10.13
C ALA A 71 -16.99 -18.37 10.70
N ARG A 72 -15.72 -18.45 11.14
CA ARG A 72 -15.19 -19.61 11.85
C ARG A 72 -15.93 -19.92 13.14
N ALA A 73 -16.36 -18.90 13.90
CA ALA A 73 -17.16 -19.11 15.12
C ALA A 73 -18.54 -19.72 14.81
N GLY A 74 -19.05 -19.48 13.61
CA GLY A 74 -20.30 -20.06 13.08
C GLY A 74 -20.14 -21.38 12.33
N ASN A 75 -19.02 -22.11 12.49
CA ASN A 75 -18.72 -23.35 11.75
C ASN A 75 -18.64 -23.19 10.21
N PHE A 76 -18.19 -22.02 9.73
CA PHE A 76 -17.97 -21.77 8.30
C PHE A 76 -19.22 -22.00 7.43
N PRO A 77 -20.28 -21.18 7.58
CA PRO A 77 -21.42 -21.25 6.69
C PRO A 77 -20.96 -21.07 5.23
N LEU A 78 -21.24 -22.07 4.39
CA LEU A 78 -20.71 -22.18 3.03
C LEU A 78 -20.99 -20.91 2.19
N THR A 79 -22.20 -20.37 2.30
CA THR A 79 -22.61 -19.16 1.59
C THR A 79 -21.75 -17.95 1.93
N ASP A 80 -21.46 -17.73 3.22
CA ASP A 80 -20.65 -16.60 3.67
C ASP A 80 -19.19 -16.77 3.25
N VAL A 81 -18.67 -18.00 3.30
CA VAL A 81 -17.31 -18.29 2.86
C VAL A 81 -17.15 -18.02 1.37
N ILE A 82 -18.09 -18.45 0.54
CA ILE A 82 -18.05 -18.19 -0.92
C ILE A 82 -18.11 -16.67 -1.18
N LEU A 83 -18.98 -15.94 -0.49
CA LEU A 83 -19.06 -14.49 -0.63
C LEU A 83 -17.75 -13.80 -0.24
N LEU A 84 -17.14 -14.21 0.88
CA LEU A 84 -15.85 -13.68 1.35
C LEU A 84 -14.71 -14.00 0.39
N MET A 85 -14.71 -15.15 -0.26
CA MET A 85 -13.72 -15.48 -1.30
C MET A 85 -13.90 -14.62 -2.56
N GLY A 86 -15.15 -14.28 -2.92
CA GLY A 86 -15.42 -13.33 -4.00
C GLY A 86 -14.90 -11.93 -3.68
N GLU A 87 -15.15 -11.43 -2.47
CA GLU A 87 -14.61 -10.15 -2.00
C GLU A 87 -13.08 -10.15 -1.94
N TYR A 88 -12.46 -11.27 -1.54
CA TYR A 88 -11.01 -11.44 -1.57
C TYR A 88 -10.45 -11.28 -2.99
N ASN A 89 -11.04 -11.98 -3.97
CA ASN A 89 -10.59 -11.88 -5.36
C ASN A 89 -10.72 -10.45 -5.89
N LEU A 90 -11.84 -9.77 -5.62
CA LEU A 90 -12.01 -8.37 -6.00
C LEU A 90 -10.95 -7.46 -5.35
N ALA A 91 -10.62 -7.68 -4.08
CA ALA A 91 -9.59 -6.91 -3.39
C ALA A 91 -8.17 -7.17 -3.95
N VAL A 92 -7.89 -8.39 -4.42
CA VAL A 92 -6.61 -8.73 -5.06
C VAL A 92 -6.52 -8.17 -6.47
N GLU A 93 -7.58 -8.28 -7.28
CA GLU A 93 -7.62 -7.77 -8.66
C GLU A 93 -7.60 -6.24 -8.73
N SER A 94 -8.16 -5.57 -7.73
CA SER A 94 -8.12 -4.10 -7.63
C SER A 94 -6.79 -3.56 -7.11
N ALA A 95 -5.89 -4.43 -6.63
CA ALA A 95 -4.58 -4.03 -6.18
C ALA A 95 -3.74 -3.54 -7.39
N PRO A 96 -3.17 -2.32 -7.33
CA PRO A 96 -2.27 -1.83 -8.36
C PRO A 96 -1.04 -2.75 -8.51
N GLU A 97 -0.30 -2.62 -9.61
CA GLU A 97 0.88 -3.48 -9.83
C GLU A 97 1.89 -3.40 -8.67
N GLY A 98 2.52 -4.55 -8.41
CA GLY A 98 3.54 -4.70 -7.39
C GLY A 98 4.78 -3.87 -7.74
N VAL A 99 5.11 -2.90 -6.89
CA VAL A 99 6.33 -2.10 -7.07
C VAL A 99 7.55 -3.00 -6.81
N PRO A 100 8.57 -2.99 -7.68
CA PRO A 100 9.76 -3.81 -7.50
C PRO A 100 10.43 -3.54 -6.14
N TYR A 101 11.02 -4.57 -5.54
CA TYR A 101 11.74 -4.54 -4.25
C TYR A 101 10.90 -4.25 -2.99
N THR A 102 9.58 -4.09 -3.11
CA THR A 102 8.70 -3.86 -1.93
C THR A 102 8.71 -5.03 -0.95
N TYR A 103 8.78 -6.27 -1.45
CA TYR A 103 8.90 -7.46 -0.62
C TYR A 103 10.22 -7.45 0.17
N SER A 104 11.37 -7.23 -0.48
CA SER A 104 12.68 -7.21 0.20
C SER A 104 12.77 -6.11 1.27
N LEU A 105 12.10 -4.98 1.09
CA LEU A 105 12.02 -3.91 2.09
C LEU A 105 11.20 -4.32 3.33
N SER A 106 10.21 -5.19 3.16
CA SER A 106 9.24 -5.54 4.20
C SER A 106 9.38 -6.98 4.70
N GLU A 107 10.31 -7.75 4.14
CA GLU A 107 10.48 -9.19 4.33
C GLU A 107 10.54 -9.57 5.82
N LYS A 108 11.39 -8.90 6.60
CA LYS A 108 11.54 -9.17 8.04
C LYS A 108 10.21 -9.06 8.79
N ARG A 109 9.41 -8.04 8.45
CA ARG A 109 8.10 -7.80 9.08
C ARG A 109 7.09 -8.85 8.62
N LEU A 110 7.02 -9.15 7.33
CA LEU A 110 6.09 -10.16 6.81
C LEU A 110 6.40 -11.54 7.39
N ASN A 111 7.67 -11.92 7.47
CA ASN A 111 8.07 -13.21 8.03
C ASN A 111 7.74 -13.31 9.53
N SER A 112 7.89 -12.22 10.28
CA SER A 112 7.45 -12.16 11.68
C SER A 112 5.94 -12.34 11.82
N LEU A 113 5.14 -11.62 11.03
CA LEU A 113 3.68 -11.73 11.06
C LEU A 113 3.21 -13.13 10.65
N TRP A 114 3.89 -13.73 9.68
CA TRP A 114 3.61 -15.10 9.25
C TRP A 114 3.93 -16.12 10.35
N ALA A 115 5.10 -16.00 10.99
CA ALA A 115 5.49 -16.87 12.09
C ALA A 115 4.49 -16.79 13.26
N GLU A 116 4.05 -15.59 13.61
CA GLU A 116 3.01 -15.37 14.64
C GLU A 116 1.69 -16.03 14.26
N TYR A 117 1.26 -15.88 13.00
CA TYR A 117 0.05 -16.52 12.50
C TYR A 117 0.13 -18.05 12.56
N VAL A 118 1.25 -18.66 12.15
CA VAL A 118 1.44 -20.11 12.22
C VAL A 118 1.45 -20.60 13.67
N ALA A 119 2.11 -19.88 14.58
CA ALA A 119 2.11 -20.20 16.01
C ALA A 119 0.68 -20.18 16.59
N ASN A 120 -0.11 -19.16 16.25
CA ASN A 120 -1.52 -19.07 16.67
C ASN A 120 -2.36 -20.24 16.13
N LEU A 121 -2.15 -20.67 14.88
CA LEU A 121 -2.83 -21.84 14.33
C LEU A 121 -2.48 -23.13 15.07
N GLN A 122 -1.21 -23.32 15.47
CA GLN A 122 -0.79 -24.49 16.22
C GLN A 122 -1.41 -24.53 17.62
N GLN A 123 -1.48 -23.40 18.32
CA GLN A 123 -2.15 -23.30 19.62
C GLN A 123 -3.64 -23.67 19.54
N ILE A 124 -4.33 -23.25 18.47
CA ILE A 124 -5.75 -23.60 18.29
C ILE A 124 -5.94 -25.09 18.02
N LYS A 125 -5.00 -25.75 17.32
CA LYS A 125 -5.05 -27.21 17.12
C LYS A 125 -4.77 -27.99 18.41
N GLN A 126 -4.00 -27.41 19.34
CA GLN A 126 -3.60 -28.06 20.59
C GLN A 126 -4.58 -27.89 21.74
N LYS A 127 -5.47 -26.88 21.71
CA LYS A 127 -6.63 -26.81 22.62
C LYS A 127 -7.72 -27.74 22.10
N PRO A 128 -7.96 -28.92 22.70
CA PRO A 128 -9.19 -29.65 22.41
C PRO A 128 -10.34 -28.75 22.86
N GLN A 129 -11.42 -28.73 22.11
CA GLN A 129 -12.68 -28.11 22.55
C GLN A 129 -13.03 -28.71 23.91
N ALA A 130 -12.82 -27.96 24.99
CA ALA A 130 -13.43 -28.27 26.27
C ALA A 130 -14.94 -28.13 26.04
N ALA A 131 -15.60 -29.28 26.08
CA ALA A 131 -17.05 -29.45 25.97
C ALA A 131 -17.79 -28.64 27.04
#